data_AF-A0A1V3G754-F1
#
_entry.id   AF-A0A1V3G754-F1
#
_cell.length_a   1.000
_cell.length_b   1.000
_cell.length_c   1.000
_cell.angle_alpha   90.00
_cell.angle_beta   90.00
_cell.angle_gamma   90.00
#
_symmetry.space_group_name_H-M   'P 1'
#
loop_
_entity.id
_entity.type
_entity.pdbx_description
1 polymer ?
#
loop_
_entity_poly.entity_id
_entity_poly.type
_entity_poly.pdbx_seq_one_letter_code
_entity_poly.pdbx_strand_id
1 'polypeptide(L)'
;MTAAWRILLLSGLISVFTGIFFVTDLLKTKSAAGMGLWGYFLLFWGIAAVMISLKRLPFLGLIKVLAGAGILLHGSLFLYWLLFPEGLGQELGKENSFYGITSGLSAVFCILIIGTKTKKKIREHSISK
;
A
#
# COMPACT_ATOMS: atom_id res chain seq x y z
N MET A 1 -10.35 16.46 -4.84
CA MET A 1 -9.53 15.23 -4.80
C MET A 1 -10.31 14.13 -5.53
N THR A 2 -9.78 13.60 -6.65
CA THR A 2 -10.45 12.51 -7.38
C THR A 2 -10.48 11.24 -6.54
N ALA A 3 -11.37 10.29 -6.87
CA ALA A 3 -11.53 9.05 -6.11
C ALA A 3 -10.20 8.29 -5.95
N ALA A 4 -9.40 8.17 -7.02
CA ALA A 4 -8.11 7.49 -6.98
C ALA A 4 -7.12 8.10 -5.97
N TRP A 5 -7.07 9.43 -5.84
CA TRP A 5 -6.20 10.09 -4.85
C TRP A 5 -6.67 9.87 -3.41
N ARG A 6 -7.99 9.77 -3.18
CA ARG A 6 -8.54 9.45 -1.86
C ARG A 6 -8.25 8.00 -1.47
N ILE A 7 -8.38 7.09 -2.43
CA ILE A 7 -8.09 5.66 -2.24
C ILE A 7 -6.58 5.45 -1.99
N LEU A 8 -5.71 6.13 -2.73
CA LEU A 8 -4.26 6.07 -2.50
C LEU A 8 -3.90 6.63 -1.12
N LEU A 9 -4.54 7.73 -0.70
CA LEU A 9 -4.34 8.29 0.63
C LEU A 9 -4.73 7.30 1.73
N LEU A 10 -5.90 6.66 1.61
CA LEU A 10 -6.37 5.66 2.57
C LEU A 10 -5.42 4.46 2.65
N SER A 11 -5.02 3.93 1.49
CA SER A 11 -4.05 2.82 1.41
C SER A 11 -2.68 3.21 1.99
N GLY A 12 -2.22 4.44 1.72
CA GLY A 12 -1.00 4.98 2.30
C GLY A 12 -1.07 5.10 3.82
N LEU A 13 -2.18 5.59 4.37
CA LEU A 13 -2.39 5.68 5.82
C LEU A 13 -2.41 4.29 6.46
N ILE A 14 -3.11 3.32 5.87
CA ILE A 14 -3.11 1.93 6.34
C ILE A 14 -1.67 1.42 6.39
N SER A 15 -0.90 1.61 5.31
CA SER A 15 0.51 1.19 5.26
C SER A 15 1.39 1.84 6.32
N VAL A 16 1.20 3.13 6.60
CA VAL A 16 1.94 3.82 7.67
C VAL A 16 1.62 3.19 9.02
N PHE A 17 0.34 3.00 9.35
CA PHE A 17 -0.05 2.39 10.62
C PHE A 17 0.51 0.96 10.73
N THR A 18 0.26 0.12 9.72
CA THR A 18 0.78 -1.26 9.68
C THR A 18 2.31 -1.29 9.83
N GLY A 19 3.03 -0.41 9.13
CA GLY A 19 4.48 -0.30 9.22
C GLY A 19 4.97 0.12 10.61
N ILE A 20 4.34 1.12 11.25
CA ILE A 20 4.69 1.56 12.61
C ILE A 20 4.52 0.41 13.59
N PHE A 21 3.39 -0.29 13.50
CA PHE A 21 3.11 -1.41 14.38
C PHE A 21 4.12 -2.54 14.19
N PHE A 22 4.42 -2.93 12.95
CA PHE A 22 5.45 -3.92 12.66
C PHE A 22 6.79 -3.51 13.30
N VAL A 23 7.30 -2.32 12.97
CA VAL A 23 8.60 -1.82 13.47
C VAL A 23 8.61 -1.74 15.01
N THR A 24 7.51 -1.35 15.63
CA THR A 24 7.42 -1.23 17.11
C THR A 24 7.39 -2.61 17.78
N ASP A 25 6.71 -3.58 17.18
CA ASP A 25 6.63 -4.93 17.72
C ASP A 25 8.00 -5.64 17.67
N LEU A 26 8.80 -5.36 16.65
CA LEU A 26 10.20 -5.79 16.56
C LEU A 26 11.10 -5.26 17.67
N LEU A 27 10.93 -3.99 18.03
CA LEU A 27 11.69 -3.38 19.12
C LEU A 27 11.38 -4.09 20.45
N LYS A 28 10.21 -4.70 20.58
CA LYS A 28 9.80 -5.46 21.77
C LYS A 28 10.26 -6.90 21.74
N THR A 29 10.19 -7.59 20.59
CA THR A 29 10.38 -9.04 20.51
C THR A 29 11.80 -9.49 20.20
N LYS A 30 12.73 -8.59 19.79
CA LYS A 30 14.16 -8.85 19.50
C LYS A 30 14.49 -10.00 18.52
N SER A 31 13.52 -10.76 18.01
CA SER A 31 13.74 -12.05 17.36
C SER A 31 13.46 -12.10 15.86
N ALA A 32 12.99 -11.02 15.21
CA ALA A 32 12.45 -11.10 13.86
C ALA A 32 13.19 -10.22 12.83
N ALA A 33 14.51 -10.39 12.67
CA ALA A 33 15.34 -9.57 11.77
C ALA A 33 14.79 -9.47 10.32
N GLY A 34 14.08 -10.50 9.81
CA GLY A 34 13.47 -10.48 8.48
C GLY A 34 12.15 -9.69 8.37
N MET A 35 11.32 -9.66 9.43
CA MET A 35 10.04 -8.93 9.41
C MET A 35 10.21 -7.42 9.63
N GLY A 36 11.34 -6.99 10.19
CA GLY A 36 11.60 -5.55 10.36
C GLY A 36 11.83 -4.80 9.09
N LEU A 37 12.47 -5.44 8.12
CA LEU A 37 12.68 -4.84 6.82
C LEU A 37 11.33 -4.56 6.12
N TRP A 38 10.36 -5.48 6.24
CA TRP A 38 9.01 -5.29 5.71
C TRP A 38 8.28 -4.11 6.34
N GLY A 39 8.37 -3.94 7.66
CA GLY A 39 7.82 -2.78 8.36
C GLY A 39 8.34 -1.46 7.81
N TYR A 40 9.65 -1.35 7.55
CA TYR A 40 10.25 -0.14 6.96
C TYR A 40 9.80 0.10 5.51
N PHE A 41 9.69 -0.94 4.68
CA PHE A 41 9.19 -0.81 3.31
C PHE A 41 7.73 -0.30 3.29
N LEU A 42 6.88 -0.84 4.17
CA LEU A 42 5.50 -0.38 4.34
C LEU A 42 5.45 1.09 4.81
N LEU A 43 6.31 1.48 5.74
CA LEU A 43 6.39 2.84 6.24
C LEU A 43 6.78 3.82 5.11
N PHE A 44 7.86 3.50 4.40
CA PHE A 44 8.40 4.34 3.34
C PHE A 44 7.39 4.52 2.21
N TRP A 45 6.80 3.42 1.73
CA TRP A 45 5.77 3.46 0.70
C TRP A 45 4.53 4.22 1.18
N GLY A 46 4.07 3.99 2.40
CA GLY A 46 2.92 4.66 2.99
C GLY A 46 3.09 6.18 3.07
N ILE A 47 4.25 6.65 3.55
CA ILE A 47 4.59 8.08 3.60
C ILE A 47 4.61 8.67 2.19
N ALA A 48 5.25 7.98 1.23
CA ALA A 48 5.29 8.43 -0.16
C ALA A 48 3.87 8.54 -0.76
N ALA A 49 3.01 7.54 -0.54
CA ALA A 49 1.63 7.52 -0.99
C ALA A 49 0.80 8.66 -0.37
N VAL A 50 0.95 8.93 0.94
CA VAL A 50 0.30 10.05 1.63
C VAL A 50 0.77 11.39 1.06
N MET A 51 2.08 11.62 0.99
CA MET A 51 2.65 12.88 0.50
C MET A 51 2.23 13.18 -0.94
N ILE A 52 2.31 12.20 -1.83
CA ILE A 52 1.95 12.35 -3.24
C ILE A 52 0.44 12.60 -3.38
N SER A 53 -0.39 11.93 -2.57
CA SER A 53 -1.84 12.13 -2.55
C SER A 53 -2.21 13.53 -2.08
N LEU A 54 -1.57 14.03 -1.02
CA LEU A 54 -1.81 15.39 -0.49
C LEU A 54 -1.34 16.48 -1.46
N LYS A 55 -0.15 16.32 -2.06
CA LYS A 55 0.39 17.26 -3.06
C LYS A 55 -0.33 17.23 -4.40
N ARG A 56 -1.18 16.23 -4.66
CA ARG A 56 -1.97 16.05 -5.90
C ARG A 56 -1.13 16.23 -7.17
N LEU A 57 0.04 15.58 -7.20
CA LEU A 57 0.96 15.71 -8.32
C LEU A 57 0.24 15.40 -9.65
N PRO A 58 0.40 16.22 -10.71
CA PRO A 58 -0.38 16.09 -11.95
C PRO A 58 -0.05 14.83 -12.77
N PHE A 59 0.91 14.02 -12.31
CA PHE A 59 1.42 12.87 -13.02
C PHE A 59 0.56 11.62 -12.78
N LEU A 60 -0.45 11.42 -13.63
CA LEU A 60 -1.37 10.26 -13.56
C LEU A 60 -0.67 8.90 -13.79
N GLY A 61 0.55 8.88 -14.34
CA GLY A 61 1.38 7.67 -14.39
C GLY A 61 1.93 7.29 -13.02
N LEU A 62 2.29 8.28 -12.20
CA LEU A 62 2.93 8.08 -10.91
C LEU A 62 1.98 7.39 -9.92
N ILE A 63 0.70 7.76 -9.91
CA ILE A 63 -0.31 7.08 -9.08
C ILE A 63 -0.46 5.59 -9.41
N LYS A 64 -0.35 5.21 -10.69
CA LYS A 64 -0.40 3.80 -11.10
C LYS A 64 0.87 3.03 -10.72
N VAL A 65 2.03 3.66 -10.86
CA VAL A 65 3.31 3.08 -10.42
C VAL A 65 3.28 2.86 -8.90
N LEU A 66 2.83 3.85 -8.12
CA LEU A 66 2.69 3.70 -6.68
C LEU A 66 1.68 2.62 -6.31
N ALA A 67 0.53 2.58 -6.98
CA ALA A 67 -0.45 1.51 -6.76
C ALA A 67 0.14 0.13 -7.09
N GLY A 68 0.90 -0.01 -8.18
CA GLY A 68 1.59 -1.26 -8.51
C GLY A 68 2.57 -1.69 -7.42
N ALA A 69 3.39 -0.76 -6.91
CA ALA A 69 4.27 -1.02 -5.79
C ALA A 69 3.49 -1.41 -4.51
N GLY A 70 2.35 -0.77 -4.25
CA GLY A 70 1.46 -1.11 -3.14
C GLY A 70 0.87 -2.50 -3.23
N ILE A 71 0.48 -2.95 -4.43
CA ILE A 71 0.01 -4.32 -4.67
C ILE A 71 1.13 -5.32 -4.37
N LEU A 72 2.36 -5.07 -4.84
CA LEU A 72 3.47 -5.96 -4.58
C LEU A 72 3.79 -6.04 -3.10
N LEU A 73 3.86 -4.90 -2.40
CA LEU A 73 4.20 -4.83 -0.99
C LEU A 73 3.11 -5.45 -0.10
N HIS A 74 1.86 -4.99 -0.23
CA HIS A 74 0.78 -5.49 0.61
C HIS A 74 0.22 -6.84 0.16
N GLY A 75 0.21 -7.10 -1.14
CA GLY A 75 -0.26 -8.36 -1.70
C GLY A 75 0.66 -9.52 -1.36
N SER A 76 1.99 -9.32 -1.38
CA SER A 76 2.94 -10.34 -0.92
C SER A 76 2.77 -10.62 0.58
N LEU A 77 2.60 -9.60 1.42
CA LEU A 77 2.36 -9.79 2.85
C LEU A 77 1.03 -10.52 3.12
N PHE A 78 -0.04 -10.16 2.40
CA PHE A 78 -1.34 -10.82 2.51
C PHE A 78 -1.26 -12.29 2.06
N LEU A 79 -0.61 -12.57 0.93
CA LEU A 79 -0.40 -13.94 0.43
C LEU A 79 0.44 -14.76 1.40
N TYR A 80 1.49 -14.17 1.98
CA TYR A 80 2.32 -14.85 2.96
C TYR A 80 1.53 -15.19 4.22
N TRP A 81 0.71 -14.25 4.72
CA TRP A 81 -0.21 -14.50 5.84
C TRP A 81 -1.24 -15.61 5.53
N LEU A 82 -1.77 -15.64 4.31
CA LEU A 82 -2.77 -16.62 3.87
C LEU A 82 -2.17 -18.02 3.69
N LEU A 83 -0.97 -18.12 3.11
CA LEU A 83 -0.31 -19.38 2.78
C LEU A 83 0.44 -20.01 3.95
N PHE A 84 0.94 -19.19 4.87
CA PHE A 84 1.72 -19.63 6.04
C PHE A 84 1.10 -19.13 7.35
N PRO A 85 -0.12 -19.59 7.69
CA PRO A 85 -0.81 -19.19 8.92
C PRO A 85 -0.02 -19.60 10.17
N GLU A 86 0.79 -20.65 10.10
CA GLU A 86 1.64 -21.12 11.20
C GLU A 86 2.98 -20.39 11.29
N GLY A 87 3.48 -19.79 10.19
CA GLY A 87 4.77 -19.09 10.17
C GLY A 87 4.64 -17.61 10.54
N LEU A 88 3.86 -16.84 9.77
CA LEU A 88 3.63 -15.42 10.09
C LEU A 88 2.62 -15.27 11.25
N GLY A 89 1.63 -16.15 11.35
CA GLY A 89 0.61 -16.09 12.41
C GLY A 89 1.10 -16.54 13.79
N GLN A 90 2.22 -17.26 13.89
CA GLN A 90 2.90 -17.48 15.18
C GLN A 90 3.89 -16.37 15.53
N GLU A 91 4.69 -15.87 14.58
CA GLU A 91 5.65 -14.80 14.86
C GLU A 91 5.01 -13.41 15.05
N LEU A 92 3.84 -13.16 14.44
CA LEU A 92 2.97 -12.03 14.79
C LEU A 92 2.07 -12.33 15.99
N GLY A 93 2.15 -13.50 16.63
CA GLY A 93 1.22 -13.90 17.68
C GLY A 93 -0.13 -14.34 17.13
N LYS A 94 -0.65 -15.44 17.66
CA LYS A 94 -1.89 -16.13 17.27
C LYS A 94 -3.17 -15.28 17.27
N GLU A 95 -3.10 -14.00 17.61
CA GLU A 95 -4.22 -13.04 17.61
C GLU A 95 -4.22 -12.04 16.43
N ASN A 96 -3.20 -12.05 15.56
CA ASN A 96 -2.92 -10.92 14.65
C ASN A 96 -3.49 -11.00 13.22
N SER A 97 -4.70 -11.55 13.07
CA SER A 97 -5.48 -11.47 11.82
C SER A 97 -5.62 -10.04 11.28
N PHE A 98 -5.50 -9.02 12.14
CA PHE A 98 -5.56 -7.61 11.79
C PHE A 98 -4.53 -7.19 10.72
N TYR A 99 -3.29 -7.68 10.77
CA TYR A 99 -2.22 -7.28 9.85
C TYR A 99 -2.42 -7.83 8.44
N GLY A 100 -2.81 -9.11 8.36
CA GLY A 100 -3.20 -9.75 7.11
C GLY A 100 -4.39 -9.02 6.48
N ILE A 101 -5.45 -8.79 7.25
CA ILE A 101 -6.68 -8.13 6.75
C ILE A 101 -6.39 -6.70 6.28
N THR A 102 -5.66 -5.90 7.06
CA THR A 102 -5.35 -4.50 6.70
C THR A 102 -4.45 -4.42 5.46
N SER A 103 -3.47 -5.32 5.32
CA SER A 103 -2.68 -5.40 4.10
C SER A 103 -3.50 -5.88 2.90
N GLY A 104 -4.37 -6.87 3.07
CA GLY A 104 -5.29 -7.30 2.03
C GLY A 104 -6.18 -6.15 1.53
N LEU A 105 -6.77 -5.37 2.44
CA LEU A 105 -7.56 -4.18 2.12
C LEU A 105 -6.73 -3.13 1.36
N SER A 106 -5.50 -2.88 1.80
CA SER A 106 -4.58 -1.94 1.13
C SER A 106 -4.23 -2.40 -0.30
N ALA A 107 -3.98 -3.69 -0.50
CA ALA A 107 -3.74 -4.27 -1.82
C ALA A 107 -4.97 -4.12 -2.74
N VAL A 108 -6.18 -4.38 -2.23
CA VAL A 108 -7.44 -4.19 -2.98
C VAL A 108 -7.62 -2.73 -3.41
N PHE A 109 -7.36 -1.77 -2.51
CA PHE A 109 -7.40 -0.34 -2.85
C PHE A 109 -6.42 0.01 -3.97
N CYS A 110 -5.22 -0.55 -3.96
CA CYS A 110 -4.26 -0.36 -5.03
C CYS A 110 -4.70 -1.01 -6.36
N ILE A 111 -5.31 -2.20 -6.33
CA ILE A 111 -5.88 -2.86 -7.53
C ILE A 111 -6.98 -1.98 -8.14
N LEU A 112 -7.86 -1.40 -7.33
CA LEU A 112 -8.92 -0.50 -7.81
C LEU A 112 -8.34 0.71 -8.54
N ILE A 113 -7.23 1.29 -8.04
CA ILE A 113 -6.55 2.41 -8.69
C ILE A 113 -6.04 2.01 -10.08
N ILE A 114 -5.42 0.83 -10.23
CA ILE A 114 -4.94 0.35 -11.53
C ILE A 114 -6.10 0.06 -12.49
N GLY A 115 -7.15 -0.60 -12.00
CA GLY A 115 -8.32 -0.98 -12.78
C GLY A 115 -9.18 0.20 -13.25
N THR A 116 -9.10 1.35 -12.57
CA THR A 116 -9.80 2.56 -13.05
C THR A 116 -9.21 3.07 -14.37
N LYS A 117 -10.02 3.03 -15.43
CA LYS A 117 -9.67 3.63 -16.72
C LYS A 117 -9.43 5.13 -16.52
N THR A 118 -8.17 5.54 -16.59
CA THR A 118 -7.80 6.94 -16.63
C THR A 118 -8.34 7.50 -17.94
N LYS A 119 -9.47 8.22 -17.91
CA LYS A 119 -9.94 8.95 -19.09
C LYS A 119 -8.83 9.93 -19.49
N LYS A 120 -8.03 9.54 -20.48
CA LYS A 120 -7.03 10.39 -21.11
C LYS A 120 -7.84 11.48 -21.79
N LYS A 121 -7.93 12.67 -21.18
CA LYS A 121 -8.47 13.85 -21.86
C LYS A 121 -7.42 14.25 -22.89
N ILE A 122 -7.40 13.54 -24.02
CA ILE A 122 -6.68 13.99 -25.21
C ILE A 122 -7.45 15.23 -25.63
N ARG A 123 -6.89 16.38 -25.31
CA ARG A 123 -7.35 17.66 -25.79
C ARG A 123 -7.13 17.60 -27.30
N GLU A 124 -8.17 17.24 -28.05
CA GLU A 124 -8.19 17.46 -29.49
C GLU A 124 -7.98 18.97 -29.68
N HIS A 125 -6.74 19.33 -29.99
CA HIS A 125 -6.45 20.63 -30.53
C HIS A 125 -7.11 20.62 -31.90
N SER A 126 -8.30 21.24 -31.95
CA SER A 126 -8.90 21.76 -33.17
C SER A 126 -7.81 22.30 -34.09
N ILE A 127 -7.53 21.56 -35.16
CA ILE A 127 -6.94 22.12 -36.37
C ILE A 127 -8.14 22.49 -37.23
N SER A 128 -8.72 23.65 -36.92
CA SER A 128 -9.44 24.44 -37.90
C SER A 128 -8.39 25.08 -38.79
N LYS A 129 -8.34 24.67 -40.06
CA LYS A 129 -8.04 25.51 -41.23
C LYS A 129 -8.61 24.84 -42.47
#